data_AF-A0A2N2YTW6-F1
#
_entry.id   AF-A0A2N2YTW6-F1
#
_cell.length_a   1.000
_cell.length_b   1.000
_cell.length_c   1.000
_cell.angle_alpha   90.00
_cell.angle_beta   90.00
_cell.angle_gamma   90.00
#
_symmetry.space_group_name_H-M   'P 1'
#
loop_
_entity.id
_entity.type
_entity.pdbx_description
1 polymer ?
#
loop_
_entity_poly.entity_id
_entity_poly.type
_entity_poly.pdbx_seq_one_letter_code
_entity_poly.pdbx_strand_id
1 'polypeptide(L)'
;MKKFNIYILLLLLSGFQLTVYAKSGKSFVQIDQIMLNTPDSFTTSPQLIADYIDAHFKSQKEKARAIFYWIANNIQYDIDNMFAFDINQHESTKKENILQTHKGVCEDYTLLFKDIADKVGLKTFIITGYTKKNGQVDGNPHSWIAFLIDSKWYLSDPTWGAGHIDKGIFIKHLDDGYFMVEPEKFIKSHIPFDPMWQLSNYPITKQQFYYKGRIKADKSSFFNFADSIDQMLTQTRIERLESMRDRIASNGIVNYLDHDHLIHLQSKIVYHYRRNDEINYYSALSNYNEGIYLLNEYIGYKNKSYQPVKSISEIKKMLYEAEGNFNSSLSNLKKIDDLSDLDQLKNQLNQSVEKALNDIIVQKNDLEKFLSLAGSTTKNITLQ
;
A
#
# COMPACT_ATOMS: atom_id res chain seq x y z
N MET A 1 3.35 79.28 -38.51
CA MET A 1 3.31 78.37 -37.35
C MET A 1 1.91 77.78 -37.18
N LYS A 2 1.68 76.54 -37.61
CA LYS A 2 0.51 75.74 -37.22
C LYS A 2 1.02 74.33 -36.92
N LYS A 3 0.95 73.94 -35.64
CA LYS A 3 1.47 72.69 -35.10
C LYS A 3 0.55 71.54 -35.53
N PHE A 4 1.16 70.47 -36.04
CA PHE A 4 0.50 69.22 -36.40
C PHE A 4 0.40 68.36 -35.14
N ASN A 5 -0.80 68.20 -34.58
CA ASN A 5 -1.03 67.31 -33.44
C ASN A 5 -1.42 65.92 -33.96
N ILE A 6 -0.49 64.97 -33.86
CA ILE A 6 -0.74 63.54 -34.07
C ILE A 6 -1.30 62.98 -32.76
N TYR A 7 -2.57 62.59 -32.74
CA TYR A 7 -3.15 61.81 -31.65
C TYR A 7 -2.99 60.33 -31.97
N ILE A 8 -2.11 59.65 -31.23
CA ILE A 8 -1.97 58.19 -31.24
C ILE A 8 -3.13 57.62 -30.42
N LEU A 9 -4.07 56.96 -31.10
CA LEU A 9 -5.16 56.22 -30.48
C LEU A 9 -4.63 54.85 -30.02
N LEU A 10 -4.26 54.73 -28.74
CA LEU A 10 -3.94 53.45 -28.10
C LEU A 10 -5.24 52.71 -27.79
N LEU A 11 -5.62 51.77 -28.66
CA LEU A 11 -6.67 50.80 -28.42
C LEU A 11 -6.20 49.78 -27.36
N LEU A 12 -6.54 50.04 -26.11
CA LEU A 12 -6.47 49.07 -25.02
C LEU A 12 -7.51 47.97 -25.27
N LEU A 13 -7.06 46.85 -25.83
CA LEU A 13 -7.80 45.57 -25.83
C LEU A 13 -7.87 45.05 -24.39
N SER A 14 -8.86 45.52 -23.62
CA SER A 14 -9.29 44.84 -22.41
C SER A 14 -10.07 43.59 -22.80
N GLY A 15 -9.33 42.48 -22.99
CA GLY A 15 -9.92 41.15 -23.07
C GLY A 15 -10.64 40.83 -21.75
N PHE A 16 -11.92 41.14 -21.70
CA PHE A 16 -12.83 40.64 -20.67
C PHE A 16 -12.90 39.11 -20.84
N GLN A 17 -12.05 38.38 -20.13
CA GLN A 17 -12.23 36.94 -19.97
C GLN A 17 -13.45 36.74 -19.07
N LEU A 18 -14.60 36.46 -19.69
CA LEU A 18 -15.75 35.87 -19.03
C LEU A 18 -15.35 34.48 -18.54
N THR A 19 -14.82 34.39 -17.31
CA THR A 19 -14.79 33.13 -16.58
C THR A 19 -16.23 32.75 -16.28
N VAL A 20 -16.78 31.87 -17.11
CA VAL A 20 -18.04 31.19 -16.83
C VAL A 20 -17.80 30.27 -15.63
N TYR A 21 -18.16 30.74 -14.43
CA TYR A 21 -18.34 29.86 -13.29
C TYR A 21 -19.59 29.03 -13.56
N ALA A 22 -19.41 27.84 -14.15
CA ALA A 22 -20.47 26.86 -14.22
C ALA A 22 -20.87 26.45 -12.79
N LYS A 23 -22.08 26.85 -12.36
CA LYS A 23 -22.73 26.31 -11.16
C LYS A 23 -22.78 24.78 -11.29
N SER A 24 -22.06 24.07 -10.41
CA SER A 24 -21.82 22.62 -10.45
C SER A 24 -23.02 21.72 -10.10
N GLY A 25 -24.26 22.20 -10.25
CA GLY A 25 -25.47 21.50 -9.78
C GLY A 25 -26.22 20.67 -10.82
N LYS A 26 -25.69 20.49 -12.04
CA LYS A 26 -26.37 19.75 -13.13
C LYS A 26 -25.48 18.75 -13.89
N SER A 27 -24.24 18.49 -13.45
CA SER A 27 -23.21 17.99 -14.40
C SER A 27 -23.05 16.47 -14.51
N PHE A 28 -23.88 15.65 -13.87
CA PHE A 28 -23.70 14.17 -13.89
C PHE A 28 -24.92 13.36 -14.32
N VAL A 29 -26.06 14.00 -14.62
CA VAL A 29 -27.32 13.32 -14.95
C VAL A 29 -27.16 12.27 -16.06
N GLN A 30 -26.40 12.55 -17.11
CA GLN A 30 -26.20 11.60 -18.21
C GLN A 30 -25.43 10.34 -17.77
N ILE A 31 -24.42 10.52 -16.93
CA ILE A 31 -23.61 9.41 -16.38
C ILE A 31 -24.50 8.54 -15.49
N ASP A 32 -25.26 9.19 -14.61
CA ASP A 32 -26.17 8.53 -13.68
C ASP A 32 -27.24 7.72 -14.42
N GLN A 33 -27.80 8.27 -15.51
CA GLN A 33 -28.78 7.55 -16.33
C GLN A 33 -28.18 6.34 -17.04
N ILE A 34 -26.94 6.43 -17.53
CA ILE A 34 -26.25 5.28 -18.15
C ILE A 34 -25.98 4.19 -17.10
N MET A 35 -25.58 4.58 -15.88
CA MET A 35 -25.30 3.63 -14.79
C MET A 35 -26.56 3.08 -14.11
N LEU A 36 -27.67 3.82 -14.14
CA LEU A 36 -28.97 3.32 -13.70
C LEU A 36 -29.47 2.19 -14.60
N ASN A 37 -29.11 2.23 -15.88
CA ASN A 37 -29.50 1.25 -16.89
C ASN A 37 -28.42 0.18 -17.14
N THR A 38 -27.45 0.02 -16.24
CA THR A 38 -26.44 -1.06 -16.34
C THR A 38 -27.15 -2.43 -16.33
N PRO A 39 -26.97 -3.29 -17.36
CA PRO A 39 -27.60 -4.60 -17.39
C PRO A 39 -27.09 -5.51 -16.26
N ASP A 40 -27.95 -6.37 -15.71
CA ASP A 40 -27.60 -7.30 -14.62
C ASP A 40 -26.42 -8.23 -14.96
N SER A 41 -26.20 -8.54 -16.24
CA SER A 41 -25.04 -9.32 -16.68
C SER A 41 -23.71 -8.62 -16.38
N PHE A 42 -23.71 -7.31 -16.15
CA PHE A 42 -22.53 -6.53 -15.81
C PHE A 42 -22.36 -6.25 -14.32
N THR A 43 -23.29 -6.68 -13.45
CA THR A 43 -23.29 -6.31 -12.02
C THR A 43 -22.79 -7.42 -11.10
N THR A 44 -22.48 -8.60 -11.63
CA THR A 44 -22.13 -9.79 -10.84
C THR A 44 -20.69 -9.85 -10.36
N SER A 45 -19.81 -8.97 -10.86
CA SER A 45 -18.44 -8.83 -10.36
C SER A 45 -17.90 -7.41 -10.52
N PRO A 46 -16.90 -6.99 -9.72
CA PRO A 46 -16.26 -5.69 -9.89
C PRO A 46 -15.63 -5.51 -11.29
N GLN A 47 -15.15 -6.60 -11.89
CA GLN A 47 -14.58 -6.57 -13.24
C GLN A 47 -15.62 -6.21 -14.30
N LEU A 48 -16.79 -6.84 -14.25
CA LEU A 48 -17.84 -6.56 -15.24
C LEU A 48 -18.39 -5.14 -15.11
N ILE A 49 -18.51 -4.62 -13.88
CA ILE A 49 -18.90 -3.22 -13.67
C ILE A 49 -17.85 -2.28 -14.26
N ALA A 50 -16.55 -2.57 -14.05
CA ALA A 50 -15.45 -1.81 -14.62
C ALA A 50 -15.47 -1.84 -16.15
N ASP A 51 -15.70 -3.01 -16.77
CA ASP A 51 -15.77 -3.17 -18.23
C ASP A 51 -16.91 -2.32 -18.83
N TYR A 52 -18.07 -2.30 -18.16
CA TYR A 52 -19.21 -1.46 -18.57
C TYR A 52 -18.86 0.02 -18.47
N ILE A 53 -18.19 0.45 -17.39
CA ILE A 53 -17.76 1.83 -17.19
C ILE A 53 -16.75 2.25 -18.28
N ASP A 54 -15.77 1.42 -18.60
CA ASP A 54 -14.74 1.72 -19.61
C ASP A 54 -15.29 1.78 -21.05
N ALA A 55 -16.31 0.99 -21.33
CA ALA A 55 -17.03 1.04 -22.60
C ALA A 55 -17.72 2.40 -22.79
N HIS A 56 -18.30 2.98 -21.74
CA HIS A 56 -19.16 4.17 -21.82
C HIS A 56 -18.45 5.50 -21.49
N PHE A 57 -17.42 5.48 -20.64
CA PHE A 57 -16.79 6.70 -20.13
C PHE A 57 -15.29 6.73 -20.39
N LYS A 58 -14.77 7.90 -20.76
CA LYS A 58 -13.36 8.07 -21.12
C LYS A 58 -12.59 8.86 -20.08
N SER A 59 -13.17 9.91 -19.49
CA SER A 59 -12.46 10.70 -18.49
C SER A 59 -12.48 10.03 -17.11
N GLN A 60 -11.39 10.21 -16.34
CA GLN A 60 -11.30 9.72 -14.96
C GLN A 60 -12.43 10.27 -14.07
N LYS A 61 -12.87 11.50 -14.31
CA LYS A 61 -13.97 12.14 -13.59
C LYS A 61 -15.32 11.47 -13.85
N GLU A 62 -15.61 11.13 -15.11
CA GLU A 62 -16.83 10.40 -15.45
C GLU A 62 -16.83 8.99 -14.85
N LYS A 63 -15.69 8.29 -14.95
CA LYS A 63 -15.51 6.98 -14.34
C LYS A 63 -15.70 7.03 -12.81
N ALA A 64 -15.08 8.00 -12.13
CA ALA A 64 -15.24 8.18 -10.69
C ALA A 64 -16.71 8.41 -10.31
N ARG A 65 -17.45 9.21 -11.10
CA ARG A 65 -18.89 9.43 -10.89
C ARG A 65 -19.69 8.16 -11.11
N ALA A 66 -19.40 7.41 -12.18
CA ALA A 66 -20.09 6.19 -12.51
C ALA A 66 -19.95 5.14 -11.39
N ILE A 67 -18.75 4.99 -10.83
CA ILE A 67 -18.49 4.11 -9.68
C ILE A 67 -19.28 4.58 -8.46
N PHE A 68 -19.15 5.86 -8.09
CA PHE A 68 -19.87 6.44 -6.94
C PHE A 68 -21.37 6.19 -7.05
N TYR A 69 -21.97 6.56 -8.19
CA TYR A 69 -23.40 6.43 -8.42
C TYR A 69 -23.85 4.98 -8.34
N TRP A 70 -23.16 4.07 -9.05
CA TRP A 70 -23.54 2.67 -9.08
C TRP A 70 -23.51 2.06 -7.67
N ILE A 71 -22.48 2.33 -6.88
CA ILE A 71 -22.39 1.81 -5.51
C ILE A 71 -23.46 2.43 -4.62
N ALA A 72 -23.57 3.76 -4.59
CA ALA A 72 -24.53 4.46 -3.73
C ALA A 72 -25.99 4.14 -4.08
N ASN A 73 -26.27 3.80 -5.34
CA ASN A 73 -27.59 3.39 -5.79
C ASN A 73 -27.88 1.91 -5.53
N ASN A 74 -26.89 1.01 -5.64
CA ASN A 74 -27.16 -0.43 -5.61
C ASN A 74 -26.91 -1.08 -4.26
N ILE A 75 -26.10 -0.49 -3.38
CA ILE A 75 -25.77 -1.07 -2.08
C ILE A 75 -26.56 -0.34 -0.98
N GLN A 76 -27.19 -1.13 -0.09
CA GLN A 76 -27.88 -0.66 1.11
C GLN A 76 -26.99 -0.83 2.34
N TYR A 77 -27.12 0.08 3.31
CA TYR A 77 -26.32 -0.01 4.53
C TYR A 77 -26.78 -1.20 5.37
N ASP A 78 -25.85 -2.09 5.71
CA ASP A 78 -26.10 -3.27 6.51
C ASP A 78 -26.06 -2.94 8.00
N ILE A 79 -27.21 -2.55 8.54
CA ILE A 79 -27.37 -2.18 9.95
C ILE A 79 -27.14 -3.39 10.87
N ASP A 80 -27.58 -4.58 10.46
CA ASP A 80 -27.48 -5.79 11.26
C ASP A 80 -26.00 -6.18 11.49
N ASN A 81 -25.16 -5.91 10.49
CA ASN A 81 -23.72 -6.19 10.53
C ASN A 81 -22.84 -4.95 10.78
N MET A 82 -23.40 -3.79 11.14
CA MET A 82 -22.61 -2.54 11.27
C MET A 82 -21.53 -2.59 12.37
N PHE A 83 -21.65 -3.52 13.31
CA PHE A 83 -20.66 -3.80 14.36
C PHE A 83 -20.00 -5.18 14.22
N ALA A 84 -20.37 -5.96 13.20
CA ALA A 84 -19.82 -7.28 12.99
C ALA A 84 -18.39 -7.16 12.44
N PHE A 85 -17.45 -7.84 13.09
CA PHE A 85 -16.07 -7.93 12.64
C PHE A 85 -15.76 -9.39 12.32
N ASP A 86 -15.75 -9.74 11.03
CA ASP A 86 -15.36 -11.08 10.58
C ASP A 86 -13.88 -11.09 10.17
N ILE A 87 -13.04 -11.58 11.08
CA ILE A 87 -11.59 -11.72 10.88
C ILE A 87 -11.20 -12.79 9.86
N ASN A 88 -12.12 -13.67 9.48
CA ASN A 88 -11.83 -14.85 8.66
C ASN A 88 -12.32 -14.72 7.22
N GLN A 89 -13.04 -13.65 6.88
CA GLN A 89 -13.57 -13.47 5.54
C GLN A 89 -12.50 -12.94 4.57
N HIS A 90 -12.21 -13.72 3.53
CA HIS A 90 -11.35 -13.26 2.43
C HIS A 90 -11.98 -12.09 1.66
N GLU A 91 -11.18 -11.10 1.26
CA GLU A 91 -11.67 -9.90 0.54
C GLU A 91 -12.45 -10.24 -0.74
N SER A 92 -12.07 -11.29 -1.48
CA SER A 92 -12.79 -11.73 -2.68
C SER A 92 -14.21 -12.19 -2.35
N THR A 93 -14.34 -13.03 -1.32
CA THR A 93 -15.63 -13.51 -0.82
C THR A 93 -16.48 -12.36 -0.27
N LYS A 94 -15.86 -11.39 0.39
CA LYS A 94 -16.55 -10.17 0.87
C LYS A 94 -17.18 -9.39 -0.28
N LYS A 95 -16.43 -9.15 -1.37
CA LYS A 95 -16.93 -8.45 -2.56
C LYS A 95 -18.06 -9.18 -3.26
N GLU A 96 -17.94 -10.50 -3.41
CA GLU A 96 -19.00 -11.34 -3.97
C GLU A 96 -20.27 -11.26 -3.12
N ASN A 97 -20.13 -11.32 -1.79
CA ASN A 97 -21.26 -11.20 -0.87
C ASN A 97 -21.95 -9.83 -0.97
N ILE A 98 -21.19 -8.73 -1.07
CA ILE A 98 -21.76 -7.38 -1.24
C ILE A 98 -22.59 -7.32 -2.52
N LEU A 99 -22.06 -7.84 -3.63
CA LEU A 99 -22.75 -7.85 -4.93
C LEU A 99 -23.94 -8.79 -4.98
N GLN A 100 -23.93 -9.89 -4.24
CA GLN A 100 -25.07 -10.83 -4.19
C GLN A 100 -26.19 -10.31 -3.27
N THR A 101 -25.83 -9.74 -2.12
CA THR A 101 -26.80 -9.30 -1.10
C THR A 101 -27.27 -7.86 -1.29
N HIS A 102 -26.50 -7.06 -2.06
CA HIS A 102 -26.69 -5.61 -2.19
C HIS A 102 -26.66 -4.90 -0.83
N LYS A 103 -25.90 -5.44 0.12
CA LYS A 103 -25.76 -4.92 1.48
C LYS A 103 -24.29 -4.84 1.89
N GLY A 104 -23.94 -3.82 2.67
CA GLY A 104 -22.60 -3.70 3.24
C GLY A 104 -22.48 -2.55 4.23
N VAL A 105 -21.36 -2.50 4.95
CA VAL A 105 -20.99 -1.42 5.88
C VAL A 105 -20.01 -0.45 5.22
N CYS A 106 -19.60 0.63 5.89
CA CYS A 106 -18.74 1.67 5.27
C CYS A 106 -17.46 1.11 4.60
N GLU A 107 -16.82 0.12 5.20
CA GLU A 107 -15.66 -0.55 4.61
C GLU A 107 -16.00 -1.23 3.27
N ASP A 108 -17.17 -1.85 3.16
CA ASP A 108 -17.62 -2.58 1.96
C ASP A 108 -17.85 -1.65 0.77
N TYR A 109 -18.48 -0.49 1.02
CA TYR A 109 -18.67 0.53 0.00
C TYR A 109 -17.32 1.01 -0.55
N THR A 110 -16.36 1.28 0.33
CA THR A 110 -15.03 1.76 -0.07
C THR A 110 -14.19 0.66 -0.71
N LEU A 111 -14.27 -0.58 -0.24
CA LEU A 111 -13.61 -1.74 -0.85
C LEU A 111 -14.08 -1.95 -2.29
N LEU A 112 -15.40 -1.90 -2.52
CA LEU A 112 -15.97 -2.06 -3.85
C LEU A 112 -15.61 -0.88 -4.76
N PHE A 113 -15.65 0.35 -4.23
CA PHE A 113 -15.23 1.54 -4.98
C PHE A 113 -13.78 1.41 -5.44
N LYS A 114 -12.89 1.08 -4.50
CA LYS A 114 -11.46 0.94 -4.79
C LYS A 114 -11.21 -0.15 -5.84
N ASP A 115 -11.84 -1.31 -5.72
CA ASP A 115 -11.60 -2.42 -6.64
C ASP A 115 -12.04 -2.07 -8.08
N ILE A 116 -13.23 -1.49 -8.24
CA ILE A 116 -13.70 -1.03 -9.55
C ILE A 116 -12.81 0.10 -10.08
N ALA A 117 -12.40 1.04 -9.21
CA ALA A 117 -11.54 2.15 -9.58
C ALA A 117 -10.16 1.68 -10.08
N ASP A 118 -9.54 0.72 -9.39
CA ASP A 118 -8.24 0.16 -9.78
C ASP A 118 -8.34 -0.50 -11.17
N LYS A 119 -9.47 -1.17 -11.47
CA LYS A 119 -9.72 -1.82 -12.77
C LYS A 119 -9.90 -0.85 -13.93
N VAL A 120 -10.46 0.34 -13.68
CA VAL A 120 -10.64 1.39 -14.71
C VAL A 120 -9.48 2.39 -14.77
N GLY A 121 -8.38 2.11 -14.04
CA GLY A 121 -7.17 2.93 -14.01
C GLY A 121 -7.28 4.23 -13.21
N LEU A 122 -8.21 4.30 -12.25
CA LEU A 122 -8.37 5.42 -11.33
C LEU A 122 -7.59 5.15 -10.04
N LYS A 123 -6.58 5.97 -9.74
CA LYS A 123 -5.77 5.82 -8.53
C LYS A 123 -6.57 6.24 -7.30
N THR A 124 -6.77 5.30 -6.36
CA THR A 124 -7.58 5.50 -5.16
C THR A 124 -6.93 4.98 -3.88
N PHE A 125 -7.32 5.59 -2.76
CA PHE A 125 -6.98 5.17 -1.41
C PHE A 125 -8.22 5.11 -0.53
N ILE A 126 -8.35 4.03 0.25
CA ILE A 126 -9.33 3.94 1.33
C ILE A 126 -8.76 4.70 2.52
N ILE A 127 -9.55 5.63 3.04
CA ILE A 127 -9.22 6.48 4.18
C ILE A 127 -10.13 6.09 5.32
N THR A 128 -9.55 5.93 6.51
CA THR A 128 -10.29 5.64 7.74
C THR A 128 -10.13 6.78 8.74
N GLY A 129 -11.16 6.98 9.56
CA GLY A 129 -11.15 8.01 10.59
C GLY A 129 -12.48 8.14 11.30
N TYR A 130 -12.79 9.37 11.71
CA TYR A 130 -14.01 9.70 12.44
C TYR A 130 -15.00 10.43 11.57
N THR A 131 -16.27 10.26 11.91
CA THR A 131 -17.31 11.15 11.44
C THR A 131 -17.91 11.98 12.57
N LYS A 132 -18.56 13.08 12.21
CA LYS A 132 -19.28 13.96 13.12
C LYS A 132 -20.63 14.33 12.53
N LYS A 133 -21.69 14.14 13.32
CA LYS A 133 -23.06 14.58 13.00
C LYS A 133 -23.56 15.50 14.11
N ASN A 134 -24.15 16.63 13.75
CA ASN A 134 -24.70 17.61 14.70
C ASN A 134 -23.72 18.02 15.82
N GLY A 135 -22.43 18.13 15.51
CA GLY A 135 -21.39 18.51 16.47
C GLY A 135 -20.81 17.35 17.28
N GLN A 136 -21.47 16.19 17.30
CA GLN A 136 -21.07 15.00 18.04
C GLN A 136 -20.26 14.05 17.14
N VAL A 137 -19.09 13.64 17.63
CA VAL A 137 -18.26 12.62 16.96
C VAL A 137 -18.92 11.25 17.13
N ASP A 138 -18.98 10.48 16.05
CA ASP A 138 -19.48 9.11 16.07
C ASP A 138 -18.57 8.22 16.93
N GLY A 139 -19.18 7.29 17.66
CA GLY A 139 -18.45 6.32 18.46
C GLY A 139 -17.73 5.27 17.61
N ASN A 140 -18.07 5.13 16.33
CA ASN A 140 -17.52 4.12 15.43
C ASN A 140 -16.57 4.74 14.40
N PRO A 141 -15.54 3.99 13.96
CA PRO A 141 -14.72 4.42 12.83
C PRO A 141 -15.56 4.41 11.56
N HIS A 142 -15.16 5.25 10.60
CA HIS A 142 -15.78 5.32 9.29
C HIS A 142 -14.72 5.24 8.20
N SER A 143 -15.14 4.81 7.00
CA SER A 143 -14.27 4.68 5.83
C SER A 143 -14.84 5.47 4.65
N TRP A 144 -13.97 6.17 3.92
CA TRP A 144 -14.29 6.87 2.68
C TRP A 144 -13.14 6.74 1.67
N ILE A 145 -13.30 7.32 0.47
CA ILE A 145 -12.29 7.22 -0.60
C ILE A 145 -11.63 8.58 -0.85
N ALA A 146 -10.32 8.54 -1.09
CA ALA A 146 -9.59 9.57 -1.81
C ALA A 146 -9.23 9.07 -3.21
N PHE A 147 -9.39 9.91 -4.24
CA PHE A 147 -9.00 9.57 -5.61
C PHE A 147 -8.29 10.72 -6.33
N LEU A 148 -7.38 10.38 -7.25
CA LEU A 148 -6.56 11.34 -7.99
C LEU A 148 -7.13 11.55 -9.40
N ILE A 149 -7.39 12.81 -9.76
CA ILE A 149 -7.79 13.23 -11.11
C ILE A 149 -6.98 14.47 -11.46
N ASP A 150 -6.33 14.48 -12.63
CA ASP A 150 -5.54 15.62 -13.14
C ASP A 150 -4.58 16.20 -12.08
N SER A 151 -3.84 15.32 -11.41
CA SER A 151 -2.89 15.65 -10.33
C SER A 151 -3.50 16.31 -9.08
N LYS A 152 -4.83 16.27 -8.93
CA LYS A 152 -5.53 16.75 -7.74
C LYS A 152 -6.29 15.63 -7.03
N TRP A 153 -6.11 15.55 -5.72
CA TRP A 153 -6.83 14.62 -4.86
C TRP A 153 -8.22 15.16 -4.50
N TYR A 154 -9.20 14.26 -4.52
CA TYR A 154 -10.60 14.52 -4.15
C TYR A 154 -11.08 13.48 -3.15
N LEU A 155 -12.05 13.85 -2.33
CA LEU A 155 -12.66 12.97 -1.32
C LEU A 155 -14.09 12.60 -1.72
N SER A 156 -14.52 11.38 -1.44
CA SER A 156 -15.92 10.97 -1.58
C SER A 156 -16.30 9.93 -0.55
N ASP A 157 -17.52 10.05 -0.05
CA ASP A 157 -18.13 9.07 0.84
C ASP A 157 -19.30 8.38 0.12
N PRO A 158 -19.07 7.20 -0.49
CA PRO A 158 -20.12 6.45 -1.15
C PRO A 158 -21.19 5.93 -0.17
N THR A 159 -20.89 5.81 1.13
CA THR A 159 -21.83 5.33 2.15
C THR A 159 -22.81 6.43 2.54
N TRP A 160 -22.34 7.62 2.91
CA TRP A 160 -23.23 8.76 3.19
C TRP A 160 -23.88 9.29 1.91
N GLY A 161 -23.24 9.07 0.76
CA GLY A 161 -23.83 9.30 -0.56
C GLY A 161 -25.00 8.37 -0.89
N ALA A 162 -25.09 7.19 -0.28
CA ALA A 162 -26.18 6.22 -0.52
C ALA A 162 -27.45 6.52 0.29
N GLY A 163 -27.30 7.14 1.46
CA GLY A 163 -28.40 7.41 2.36
C GLY A 163 -27.95 7.63 3.80
N HIS A 164 -28.90 7.52 4.72
CA HIS A 164 -28.66 7.68 6.15
C HIS A 164 -29.49 6.70 6.97
N ILE A 165 -29.11 6.53 8.23
CA ILE A 165 -29.89 5.76 9.21
C ILE A 165 -30.81 6.74 9.94
N ASP A 166 -32.12 6.47 9.92
CA ASP A 166 -33.11 7.12 10.77
C ASP A 166 -33.82 6.06 11.62
N LYS A 167 -33.81 6.26 12.94
CA LYS A 167 -34.45 5.36 13.93
C LYS A 167 -34.13 3.86 13.73
N GLY A 168 -32.88 3.54 13.38
CA GLY A 168 -32.41 2.17 13.17
C GLY A 168 -32.80 1.56 11.83
N ILE A 169 -33.29 2.36 10.88
CA ILE A 169 -33.66 1.92 9.52
C ILE A 169 -32.81 2.69 8.52
N PHE A 170 -32.29 1.99 7.50
CA PHE A 170 -31.57 2.62 6.41
C PHE A 170 -32.56 3.27 5.44
N ILE A 171 -32.46 4.58 5.27
CA ILE A 171 -33.22 5.36 4.30
C ILE A 171 -32.28 5.70 3.15
N LYS A 172 -32.49 5.04 2.01
CA LYS A 172 -31.79 5.34 0.77
C LYS A 172 -32.11 6.77 0.31
N HIS A 173 -31.07 7.55 0.09
CA HIS A 173 -31.15 8.91 -0.42
C HIS A 173 -29.82 9.24 -1.09
N LEU A 174 -29.83 9.23 -2.43
CA LEU A 174 -28.64 9.57 -3.19
C LEU A 174 -28.27 11.04 -2.97
N ASP A 175 -27.11 11.28 -2.37
CA ASP A 175 -26.64 12.63 -2.03
C ASP A 175 -25.30 12.94 -2.71
N ASP A 176 -25.38 13.76 -3.76
CA ASP A 176 -24.23 14.26 -4.52
C ASP A 176 -23.30 15.13 -3.68
N GLY A 177 -23.75 15.62 -2.52
CA GLY A 177 -22.94 16.36 -1.56
C GLY A 177 -21.75 15.57 -1.02
N TYR A 178 -21.74 14.25 -1.19
CA TYR A 178 -20.63 13.36 -0.80
C TYR A 178 -19.76 12.89 -1.99
N PHE A 179 -20.00 13.40 -3.21
CA PHE A 179 -19.15 13.12 -4.35
C PHE A 179 -18.17 14.26 -4.65
N MET A 180 -16.91 13.92 -4.83
CA MET A 180 -15.81 14.80 -5.23
C MET A 180 -15.72 16.09 -4.37
N VAL A 181 -15.86 15.93 -3.05
CA VAL A 181 -15.96 17.01 -2.07
C VAL A 181 -14.60 17.65 -1.84
N GLU A 182 -14.58 18.98 -1.73
CA GLU A 182 -13.38 19.73 -1.39
C GLU A 182 -12.93 19.43 0.05
N PRO A 183 -11.62 19.25 0.31
CA PRO A 183 -11.13 18.88 1.64
C PRO A 183 -11.57 19.83 2.78
N GLU A 184 -11.61 21.15 2.52
CA GLU A 184 -12.06 22.16 3.49
C GLU A 184 -13.55 22.03 3.88
N LYS A 185 -14.37 21.42 3.01
CA LYS A 185 -15.76 21.11 3.31
C LYS A 185 -15.87 19.75 3.99
N PHE A 186 -15.13 18.77 3.50
CA PHE A 186 -15.16 17.39 4.00
C PHE A 186 -14.70 17.29 5.47
N ILE A 187 -13.66 18.05 5.84
CA ILE A 187 -13.09 18.07 7.21
C ILE A 187 -14.07 18.54 8.31
N LYS A 188 -15.21 19.13 7.93
CA LYS A 188 -16.26 19.54 8.88
C LYS A 188 -17.01 18.36 9.48
N SER A 189 -17.10 17.26 8.73
CA SER A 189 -17.80 16.04 9.15
C SER A 189 -16.89 14.81 9.17
N HIS A 190 -15.75 14.80 8.49
CA HIS A 190 -14.86 13.64 8.38
C HIS A 190 -13.42 14.03 8.71
N ILE A 191 -12.82 13.44 9.73
CA ILE A 191 -11.37 13.62 10.00
C ILE A 191 -10.66 12.27 9.94
N PRO A 192 -9.62 12.12 9.10
CA PRO A 192 -8.87 10.87 9.00
C PRO A 192 -8.07 10.62 10.28
N PHE A 193 -7.77 9.34 10.56
CA PHE A 193 -6.79 8.99 11.58
C PHE A 193 -5.42 9.59 11.24
N ASP A 194 -4.95 9.35 10.01
CA ASP A 194 -3.70 9.91 9.48
C ASP A 194 -3.95 11.33 8.93
N PRO A 195 -3.35 12.38 9.52
CA PRO A 195 -3.57 13.77 9.11
C PRO A 195 -3.24 14.04 7.64
N MET A 196 -2.40 13.21 7.00
CA MET A 196 -2.06 13.34 5.58
C MET A 196 -3.29 13.37 4.66
N TRP A 197 -4.30 12.58 5.00
CA TRP A 197 -5.51 12.46 4.20
C TRP A 197 -6.53 13.59 4.41
N GLN A 198 -6.20 14.59 5.23
CA GLN A 198 -6.94 15.85 5.22
C GLN A 198 -6.71 16.64 3.93
N LEU A 199 -5.70 16.27 3.12
CA LEU A 199 -5.36 16.92 1.86
C LEU A 199 -5.22 18.45 2.00
N SER A 200 -4.62 18.86 3.12
CA SER A 200 -4.46 20.26 3.52
C SER A 200 -3.03 20.48 3.98
N ASN A 201 -2.45 21.61 3.57
CA ASN A 201 -1.13 22.04 4.05
C ASN A 201 -1.14 22.59 5.48
N TYR A 202 -2.33 22.77 6.04
CA TYR A 202 -2.55 23.22 7.41
C TYR A 202 -3.64 22.33 8.03
N PRO A 203 -3.32 21.04 8.30
CA PRO A 203 -4.28 20.11 8.86
C PRO A 203 -4.70 20.55 10.26
N ILE A 204 -5.95 20.26 10.62
CA ILE A 204 -6.42 20.45 11.99
C ILE A 204 -6.06 19.24 12.85
N THR A 205 -5.91 19.45 14.14
CA THR A 205 -5.67 18.34 15.07
C THR A 205 -6.96 17.60 15.41
N LYS A 206 -6.86 16.34 15.84
CA LYS A 206 -8.04 15.59 16.31
C LYS A 206 -8.73 16.26 17.48
N GLN A 207 -7.97 16.92 18.37
CA GLN A 207 -8.51 17.68 19.49
C GLN A 207 -9.33 18.89 19.00
N GLN A 208 -8.88 19.58 17.96
CA GLN A 208 -9.63 20.67 17.34
C GLN A 208 -10.93 20.16 16.73
N PHE A 209 -10.90 19.02 16.02
CA PHE A 209 -12.11 18.41 15.50
C PHE A 209 -13.06 17.97 16.62
N TYR A 210 -12.57 17.36 17.69
CA TYR A 210 -13.38 16.87 18.81
C TYR A 210 -14.08 18.02 19.56
N TYR A 211 -13.31 19.00 20.02
CA TYR A 211 -13.75 19.94 21.06
C TYR A 211 -14.04 21.36 20.56
N LYS A 212 -13.64 21.76 19.34
CA LYS A 212 -13.81 23.15 18.88
C LYS A 212 -14.99 23.34 17.93
N GLY A 213 -15.90 24.22 18.32
CA GLY A 213 -16.97 24.75 17.47
C GLY A 213 -16.53 25.73 16.38
N ARG A 214 -15.23 25.94 16.13
CA ARG A 214 -14.71 26.70 14.97
C ARG A 214 -13.36 26.16 14.51
N ILE A 215 -13.38 25.56 13.32
CA ILE A 215 -12.27 25.01 12.55
C ILE A 215 -11.50 26.19 11.92
N LYS A 216 -10.58 26.81 12.64
CA LYS A 216 -9.55 27.62 11.98
C LYS A 216 -8.25 26.84 12.03
N ALA A 217 -7.75 26.49 10.85
CA ALA A 217 -6.43 25.89 10.70
C ALA A 217 -5.39 26.78 11.36
N ASP A 218 -4.53 26.17 12.17
CA ASP A 218 -3.36 26.86 12.70
C ASP A 218 -2.34 27.00 11.58
N LYS A 219 -2.19 28.21 11.05
CA LYS A 219 -1.25 28.48 9.95
C LYS A 219 0.22 28.40 10.37
N SER A 220 0.51 28.18 11.65
CA SER A 220 1.88 28.07 12.16
C SER A 220 2.53 26.69 11.92
N SER A 221 1.74 25.65 11.64
CA SER A 221 2.24 24.30 11.37
C SER A 221 1.98 23.90 9.93
N PHE A 222 2.92 24.23 9.04
CA PHE A 222 2.88 23.79 7.65
C PHE A 222 3.18 22.28 7.56
N PHE A 223 2.34 21.54 6.84
CA PHE A 223 2.45 20.11 6.62
C PHE A 223 2.31 19.82 5.12
N ASN A 224 3.39 19.42 4.44
CA ASN A 224 3.32 19.13 3.00
C ASN A 224 2.68 17.76 2.76
N PHE A 225 1.35 17.71 2.62
CA PHE A 225 0.64 16.45 2.44
C PHE A 225 0.98 15.77 1.11
N ALA A 226 1.29 16.54 0.06
CA ALA A 226 1.64 15.99 -1.25
C ALA A 226 2.96 15.21 -1.18
N ASP A 227 3.97 15.80 -0.54
CA ASP A 227 5.27 15.15 -0.27
C ASP A 227 5.10 13.89 0.59
N SER A 228 4.25 13.94 1.62
CA SER A 228 3.97 12.76 2.45
C SER A 228 3.32 11.63 1.65
N ILE A 229 2.42 11.94 0.70
CA ILE A 229 1.80 10.95 -0.20
C ILE A 229 2.86 10.38 -1.15
N ASP A 230 3.70 11.24 -1.74
CA ASP A 230 4.77 10.82 -2.66
C ASP A 230 5.78 9.91 -1.96
N GLN A 231 6.19 10.26 -0.74
CA GLN A 231 7.04 9.42 0.10
C GLN A 231 6.36 8.07 0.43
N MET A 232 5.09 8.08 0.81
CA MET A 232 4.33 6.85 1.10
C MET A 232 4.32 5.90 -0.12
N LEU A 233 4.24 6.44 -1.34
CA LEU A 233 4.22 5.65 -2.57
C LEU A 233 5.54 4.93 -2.86
N THR A 234 6.68 5.44 -2.37
CA THR A 234 7.99 4.82 -2.55
C THR A 234 8.37 3.84 -1.45
N GLN A 235 7.68 3.89 -0.31
CA GLN A 235 7.98 3.09 0.87
C GLN A 235 7.56 1.61 0.71
N THR A 236 8.32 0.73 1.37
CA THR A 236 7.93 -0.65 1.61
C THR A 236 6.66 -0.72 2.47
N ARG A 237 6.08 -1.92 2.60
CA ARG A 237 4.85 -2.11 3.40
C ARG A 237 5.07 -1.74 4.86
N ILE A 238 6.21 -2.12 5.45
CA ILE A 238 6.52 -1.87 6.86
C ILE A 238 6.74 -0.38 7.10
N GLU A 239 7.58 0.26 6.28
CA GLU A 239 7.87 1.70 6.39
C GLU A 239 6.59 2.56 6.26
N ARG A 240 5.65 2.14 5.40
CA ARG A 240 4.33 2.80 5.29
C ARG A 240 3.52 2.71 6.57
N LEU A 241 3.50 1.54 7.22
CA LEU A 241 2.78 1.33 8.48
C LEU A 241 3.41 2.14 9.62
N GLU A 242 4.74 2.17 9.71
CA GLU A 242 5.48 2.95 10.70
C GLU A 242 5.25 4.45 10.51
N SER A 243 5.42 4.94 9.28
CA SER A 243 5.19 6.37 8.98
C SER A 243 3.74 6.78 9.25
N MET A 244 2.76 5.91 8.97
CA MET A 244 1.37 6.11 9.32
C MET A 244 1.17 6.17 10.84
N ARG A 245 1.69 5.18 11.59
CA ARG A 245 1.64 5.16 13.06
C ARG A 245 2.20 6.46 13.64
N ASP A 246 3.36 6.90 13.16
CA ASP A 246 4.06 8.06 13.70
C ASP A 246 3.32 9.37 13.42
N ARG A 247 2.75 9.55 12.21
CA ARG A 247 1.87 10.68 11.89
C ARG A 247 0.60 10.69 12.73
N ILE A 248 -0.03 9.52 12.93
CA ILE A 248 -1.25 9.38 13.72
C ILE A 248 -0.98 9.73 15.19
N ALA A 249 0.12 9.20 15.76
CA ALA A 249 0.52 9.47 17.13
C ALA A 249 0.87 10.95 17.35
N SER A 250 1.57 11.56 16.38
CA SER A 250 1.93 12.98 16.41
C SER A 250 0.73 13.92 16.34
N ASN A 251 -0.37 13.48 15.71
CA ASN A 251 -1.64 14.22 15.65
C ASN A 251 -2.50 14.10 16.93
N GLY A 252 -1.98 13.39 17.95
CA GLY A 252 -2.61 13.22 19.25
C GLY A 252 -3.59 12.03 19.32
N ILE A 253 -3.88 11.64 20.56
CA ILE A 253 -4.83 10.59 20.95
C ILE A 253 -5.93 11.27 21.75
N VAL A 254 -7.17 11.25 21.25
CA VAL A 254 -8.30 11.96 21.88
C VAL A 254 -9.42 11.04 22.34
N ASN A 255 -9.44 9.78 21.88
CA ASN A 255 -10.43 8.78 22.26
C ASN A 255 -9.88 7.36 22.14
N TYR A 256 -10.73 6.36 22.43
CA TYR A 256 -10.37 4.96 22.38
C TYR A 256 -10.07 4.46 20.96
N LEU A 257 -10.71 5.01 19.91
CA LEU A 257 -10.47 4.60 18.53
C LEU A 257 -9.05 4.97 18.06
N ASP A 258 -8.49 6.09 18.53
CA ASP A 258 -7.08 6.44 18.25
C ASP A 258 -6.15 5.39 18.83
N HIS A 259 -6.40 5.03 20.08
CA HIS A 259 -5.60 4.06 20.82
C HIS A 259 -5.71 2.66 20.18
N ASP A 260 -6.93 2.22 19.87
CA ASP A 260 -7.19 0.94 19.20
C ASP A 260 -6.52 0.87 17.82
N HIS A 261 -6.63 1.94 17.03
CA HIS A 261 -6.00 2.02 15.72
C HIS A 261 -4.47 1.95 15.80
N LEU A 262 -3.86 2.65 16.77
CA LEU A 262 -2.41 2.60 16.99
C LEU A 262 -1.94 1.21 17.45
N ILE A 263 -2.69 0.53 18.32
CA ILE A 263 -2.40 -0.86 18.72
C ILE A 263 -2.46 -1.78 17.50
N HIS A 264 -3.49 -1.67 16.66
CA HIS A 264 -3.61 -2.50 15.46
C HIS A 264 -2.48 -2.27 14.46
N LEU A 265 -2.08 -1.01 14.26
CA LEU A 265 -0.92 -0.68 13.44
C LEU A 265 0.36 -1.29 14.02
N GLN A 266 0.58 -1.17 15.33
CA GLN A 266 1.76 -1.75 15.98
C GLN A 266 1.78 -3.28 15.85
N SER A 267 0.64 -3.95 16.04
CA SER A 267 0.53 -5.41 15.84
C SER A 267 0.83 -5.82 14.40
N LYS A 268 0.36 -5.05 13.40
CA LYS A 268 0.68 -5.29 11.98
C LYS A 268 2.17 -5.10 11.69
N ILE A 269 2.79 -4.07 12.25
CA ILE A 269 4.23 -3.81 12.10
C ILE A 269 5.03 -5.00 12.66
N VAL A 270 4.73 -5.43 13.89
CA VAL A 270 5.39 -6.57 14.54
C VAL A 270 5.18 -7.86 13.74
N TYR A 271 3.96 -8.11 13.24
CA TYR A 271 3.67 -9.27 12.39
C TYR A 271 4.56 -9.29 11.14
N HIS A 272 4.70 -8.15 10.46
CA HIS A 272 5.51 -8.09 9.24
C HIS A 272 7.02 -8.24 9.52
N TYR A 273 7.53 -7.69 10.62
CA TYR A 273 8.92 -7.93 11.03
C TYR A 273 9.17 -9.42 11.32
N ARG A 274 8.32 -10.05 12.13
CA ARG A 274 8.40 -11.51 12.39
C ARG A 274 8.37 -12.32 11.10
N ARG A 275 7.49 -11.96 10.16
CA ARG A 275 7.41 -12.66 8.88
C ARG A 275 8.68 -12.50 8.04
N ASN A 276 9.31 -11.33 8.04
CA ASN A 276 10.58 -11.11 7.36
C ASN A 276 11.71 -11.91 8.01
N ASP A 277 11.75 -11.95 9.34
CA ASP A 277 12.71 -12.76 10.09
C ASP A 277 12.59 -14.24 9.73
N GLU A 278 11.36 -14.78 9.69
CA GLU A 278 11.10 -16.16 9.25
C GLU A 278 11.61 -16.41 7.83
N ILE A 279 11.31 -15.51 6.88
CA ILE A 279 11.75 -15.65 5.49
C ILE A 279 13.28 -15.66 5.41
N ASN A 280 13.95 -14.75 6.12
CA ASN A 280 15.40 -14.69 6.17
C ASN A 280 16.00 -15.95 6.80
N TYR A 281 15.40 -16.45 7.89
CA TYR A 281 15.86 -17.66 8.56
C TYR A 281 15.75 -18.89 7.66
N TYR A 282 14.59 -19.12 7.03
CA TYR A 282 14.42 -20.27 6.13
C TYR A 282 15.27 -20.15 4.87
N SER A 283 15.49 -18.94 4.36
CA SER A 283 16.44 -18.70 3.27
C SER A 283 17.86 -19.04 3.70
N ALA A 284 18.29 -18.65 4.91
CA ALA A 284 19.59 -19.00 5.44
C ALA A 284 19.76 -20.51 5.61
N LEU A 285 18.76 -21.18 6.18
CA LEU A 285 18.76 -22.64 6.37
C LEU A 285 18.84 -23.38 5.03
N SER A 286 18.09 -22.93 4.01
CA SER A 286 18.15 -23.50 2.67
C SER A 286 19.55 -23.35 2.05
N ASN A 287 20.14 -22.16 2.14
CA ASN A 287 21.50 -21.91 1.63
C ASN A 287 22.54 -22.75 2.39
N TYR A 288 22.41 -22.87 3.72
CA TYR A 288 23.29 -23.73 4.51
C TYR A 288 23.21 -25.19 4.04
N ASN A 289 22.00 -25.74 3.90
CA ASN A 289 21.81 -27.13 3.46
C ASN A 289 22.37 -27.38 2.06
N GLU A 290 22.17 -26.45 1.13
CA GLU A 290 22.74 -26.53 -0.22
C GLU A 290 24.28 -26.47 -0.18
N GLY A 291 24.85 -25.58 0.64
CA GLY A 291 26.29 -25.50 0.85
C GLY A 291 26.87 -26.81 1.41
N ILE A 292 26.19 -27.44 2.38
CA ILE A 292 26.59 -28.75 2.91
C ILE A 292 26.50 -29.84 1.84
N TYR A 293 25.44 -29.84 1.04
CA TYR A 293 25.30 -30.78 -0.08
C TYR A 293 26.47 -30.67 -1.07
N LEU A 294 26.78 -29.45 -1.54
CA LEU A 294 27.88 -29.18 -2.46
C LEU A 294 29.26 -29.52 -1.87
N LEU A 295 29.47 -29.22 -0.58
CA LEU A 295 30.69 -29.61 0.12
C LEU A 295 30.84 -31.14 0.20
N ASN A 296 29.76 -31.86 0.48
CA ASN A 296 29.77 -33.32 0.51
C ASN A 296 30.01 -33.92 -0.88
N GLU A 297 29.48 -33.33 -1.95
CA GLU A 297 29.78 -33.73 -3.33
C GLU A 297 31.29 -33.57 -3.63
N TYR A 298 31.90 -32.45 -3.21
CA TYR A 298 33.35 -32.27 -3.33
C TYR A 298 34.13 -33.31 -2.51
N ILE A 299 33.75 -33.55 -1.25
CA ILE A 299 34.44 -34.53 -0.38
C ILE A 299 34.31 -35.93 -0.98
N GLY A 300 33.13 -36.31 -1.48
CA GLY A 300 32.90 -37.57 -2.16
C GLY A 300 33.76 -37.73 -3.40
N TYR A 301 33.88 -36.67 -4.20
CA TYR A 301 34.75 -36.63 -5.37
C TYR A 301 36.25 -36.74 -4.99
N LYS A 302 36.70 -36.03 -3.96
CA LYS A 302 38.05 -36.14 -3.38
C LYS A 302 38.33 -37.56 -2.89
N ASN A 303 37.39 -38.19 -2.20
CA ASN A 303 37.51 -39.55 -1.67
C ASN A 303 37.59 -40.61 -2.79
N LYS A 304 37.06 -40.31 -3.97
CA LYS A 304 37.23 -41.11 -5.20
C LYS A 304 38.53 -40.76 -5.95
N SER A 305 39.50 -40.15 -5.27
CA SER A 305 40.79 -39.72 -5.84
C SER A 305 40.62 -38.82 -7.07
N TYR A 306 39.63 -37.92 -7.04
CA TYR A 306 39.31 -36.98 -8.11
C TYR A 306 38.96 -37.67 -9.44
N GLN A 307 38.15 -38.74 -9.36
CA GLN A 307 37.60 -39.44 -10.52
C GLN A 307 36.07 -39.26 -10.62
N PRO A 308 35.52 -39.02 -11.84
CA PRO A 308 36.22 -38.86 -13.12
C PRO A 308 36.98 -37.53 -13.23
N VAL A 309 38.06 -37.50 -14.01
CA VAL A 309 38.93 -36.32 -14.14
C VAL A 309 38.13 -35.07 -14.54
N LYS A 310 38.23 -34.01 -13.72
CA LYS A 310 37.73 -32.66 -13.99
C LYS A 310 38.89 -31.67 -14.13
N SER A 311 38.69 -30.57 -14.84
CA SER A 311 39.66 -29.47 -14.89
C SER A 311 39.84 -28.83 -13.51
N ILE A 312 41.00 -28.23 -13.26
CA ILE A 312 41.28 -27.53 -11.98
C ILE A 312 40.22 -26.45 -11.70
N SER A 313 39.75 -25.75 -12.75
CA SER A 313 38.71 -24.74 -12.61
C SER A 313 37.39 -25.34 -12.13
N GLU A 314 36.98 -26.50 -12.66
CA GLU A 314 35.78 -27.20 -12.22
C GLU A 314 35.89 -27.69 -10.76
N ILE A 315 37.06 -28.19 -10.34
CA ILE A 315 37.26 -28.67 -8.96
C ILE A 315 37.20 -27.48 -7.98
N LYS A 316 37.87 -26.37 -8.30
CA LYS A 316 37.80 -25.16 -7.48
C LYS A 316 36.39 -24.59 -7.40
N LYS A 317 35.65 -24.64 -8.52
CA LYS A 317 34.27 -24.17 -8.60
C LYS A 317 33.36 -24.89 -7.60
N MET A 318 33.49 -26.21 -7.42
CA MET A 318 32.70 -26.96 -6.43
C MET A 318 32.83 -26.37 -5.01
N LEU A 319 34.05 -26.03 -4.58
CA LEU A 319 34.30 -25.41 -3.27
C LEU A 319 33.81 -23.96 -3.20
N TYR A 320 33.97 -23.18 -4.28
CA TYR A 320 33.49 -21.80 -4.32
C TYR A 320 31.95 -21.71 -4.30
N GLU A 321 31.25 -22.64 -4.95
CA GLU A 321 29.79 -22.69 -4.93
C GLU A 321 29.27 -23.05 -3.53
N ALA A 322 29.89 -24.01 -2.84
CA ALA A 322 29.58 -24.33 -1.45
C ALA A 322 29.83 -23.12 -0.52
N GLU A 323 30.98 -22.45 -0.66
CA GLU A 323 31.31 -21.24 0.11
C GLU A 323 30.32 -20.09 -0.14
N GLY A 324 29.94 -19.86 -1.40
CA GLY A 324 28.98 -18.84 -1.79
C GLY A 324 27.61 -19.03 -1.12
N ASN A 325 27.17 -20.28 -1.01
CA ASN A 325 25.97 -20.65 -0.27
C ASN A 325 26.09 -20.35 1.23
N PHE A 326 27.20 -20.72 1.88
CA PHE A 326 27.42 -20.40 3.29
C PHE A 326 27.48 -18.88 3.55
N ASN A 327 28.13 -18.11 2.69
CA ASN A 327 28.15 -16.65 2.78
C ASN A 327 26.75 -16.04 2.60
N SER A 328 25.93 -16.61 1.70
CA SER A 328 24.53 -16.21 1.51
C SER A 328 23.69 -16.54 2.74
N SER A 329 23.96 -17.68 3.40
CA SER A 329 23.35 -18.03 4.68
C SER A 329 23.68 -17.00 5.77
N LEU A 330 24.97 -16.67 5.97
CA LEU A 330 25.38 -15.61 6.91
C LEU A 330 24.74 -14.26 6.60
N SER A 331 24.66 -13.89 5.32
CA SER A 331 24.04 -12.62 4.90
C SER A 331 22.57 -12.55 5.28
N ASN A 332 21.82 -13.65 5.15
CA ASN A 332 20.42 -13.70 5.56
C ASN A 332 20.25 -13.72 7.08
N LEU A 333 21.11 -14.43 7.82
CA LEU A 333 21.07 -14.42 9.29
C LEU A 333 21.31 -13.02 9.87
N LYS A 334 22.19 -12.22 9.25
CA LYS A 334 22.44 -10.83 9.66
C LYS A 334 21.25 -9.88 9.50
N LYS A 335 20.24 -10.24 8.71
CA LYS A 335 19.03 -9.43 8.51
C LYS A 335 17.95 -9.70 9.56
N ILE A 336 18.11 -10.75 10.36
CA ILE A 336 17.17 -11.12 11.42
C ILE A 336 17.49 -10.27 12.65
N ASP A 337 16.48 -9.63 13.23
CA ASP A 337 16.63 -8.82 14.44
C ASP A 337 17.12 -9.68 15.63
N ASP A 338 17.95 -9.12 16.50
CA ASP A 338 18.45 -9.79 17.71
C ASP A 338 17.34 -9.95 18.77
N LEU A 339 16.29 -9.14 18.71
CA LEU A 339 15.09 -9.26 19.54
C LEU A 339 14.04 -10.21 18.95
N SER A 340 14.36 -10.88 17.84
CA SER A 340 13.46 -11.83 17.20
C SER A 340 13.23 -13.07 18.07
N ASP A 341 12.03 -13.63 17.99
CA ASP A 341 11.71 -14.92 18.62
C ASP A 341 12.55 -16.08 18.04
N LEU A 342 13.28 -15.84 16.94
CA LEU A 342 14.20 -16.77 16.28
C LEU A 342 15.67 -16.63 16.72
N ASP A 343 16.02 -15.73 17.65
CA ASP A 343 17.42 -15.42 17.99
C ASP A 343 18.24 -16.67 18.36
N GLN A 344 17.68 -17.55 19.20
CA GLN A 344 18.37 -18.79 19.59
C GLN A 344 18.67 -19.71 18.39
N LEU A 345 17.69 -19.87 17.47
CA LEU A 345 17.84 -20.68 16.27
C LEU A 345 18.83 -20.05 15.28
N LYS A 346 18.75 -18.73 15.10
CA LYS A 346 19.69 -17.93 14.31
C LYS A 346 21.12 -18.15 14.81
N ASN A 347 21.35 -18.07 16.12
CA ASN A 347 22.67 -18.23 16.72
C ASN A 347 23.24 -19.65 16.53
N GLN A 348 22.41 -20.69 16.67
CA GLN A 348 22.81 -22.07 16.42
C GLN A 348 23.17 -22.31 14.95
N LEU A 349 22.36 -21.80 14.02
CA LEU A 349 22.64 -21.92 12.60
C LEU A 349 23.90 -21.14 12.21
N ASN A 350 24.09 -19.93 12.76
CA ASN A 350 25.30 -19.12 12.53
C ASN A 350 26.58 -19.89 12.90
N GLN A 351 26.62 -20.51 14.09
CA GLN A 351 27.75 -21.34 14.52
C GLN A 351 27.99 -22.53 13.57
N SER A 352 26.92 -23.15 13.07
CA SER A 352 27.02 -24.26 12.12
C SER A 352 27.59 -23.81 10.77
N VAL A 353 27.18 -22.64 10.28
CA VAL A 353 27.68 -22.05 9.04
C VAL A 353 29.15 -21.65 9.19
N GLU A 354 29.54 -21.03 10.31
CA GLU A 354 30.94 -20.67 10.60
C GLU A 354 31.85 -21.90 10.63
N LYS A 355 31.37 -23.00 11.23
CA LYS A 355 32.10 -24.28 11.20
C LYS A 355 32.27 -24.80 9.77
N ALA A 356 31.21 -24.80 8.97
CA ALA A 356 31.26 -25.26 7.58
C ALA A 356 32.18 -24.40 6.69
N LEU A 357 32.25 -23.08 6.94
CA LEU A 357 33.21 -22.20 6.29
C LEU A 357 34.66 -22.53 6.65
N ASN A 358 34.93 -22.88 7.91
CA ASN A 358 36.26 -23.36 8.30
C ASN A 358 36.61 -24.68 7.59
N ASP A 359 35.65 -25.60 7.44
CA ASP A 359 35.86 -26.84 6.69
C ASP A 359 36.18 -26.57 5.21
N ILE A 360 35.52 -25.59 4.59
CA ILE A 360 35.84 -25.13 3.23
C ILE A 360 37.30 -24.64 3.14
N ILE A 361 37.77 -23.84 4.09
CA ILE A 361 39.14 -23.34 4.12
C ILE A 361 40.12 -24.51 4.17
N VAL A 362 39.87 -25.51 5.03
CA VAL A 362 40.68 -26.74 5.10
C VAL A 362 40.68 -27.47 3.76
N GLN A 363 39.52 -27.66 3.12
CA GLN A 363 39.43 -28.36 1.83
C GLN A 363 40.16 -27.63 0.70
N LYS A 364 40.11 -26.29 0.67
CA LYS A 364 40.85 -25.47 -0.29
C LYS A 364 42.35 -25.62 -0.12
N ASN A 365 42.86 -25.56 1.11
CA ASN A 365 44.27 -25.75 1.42
C ASN A 365 44.76 -27.15 1.01
N ASP A 366 43.95 -28.18 1.30
CA ASP A 366 44.23 -29.56 0.88
C ASP A 366 44.30 -29.70 -0.64
N LEU A 367 43.39 -29.05 -1.38
CA LEU A 367 43.39 -29.06 -2.83
C LEU A 367 44.64 -28.39 -3.39
N GLU A 368 45.05 -27.23 -2.86
CA GLU A 368 46.26 -26.54 -3.28
C GLU A 368 47.52 -27.39 -3.06
N LYS A 369 47.61 -28.06 -1.90
CA LYS A 369 48.68 -28.99 -1.61
C LYS A 369 48.69 -30.17 -2.59
N PHE A 370 47.54 -30.76 -2.89
CA PHE A 370 47.42 -31.83 -3.89
C PHE A 370 47.89 -31.38 -5.28
N LEU A 371 47.43 -30.21 -5.74
CA LEU A 371 47.78 -29.67 -7.05
C LEU A 371 49.28 -29.34 -7.19
N SER A 372 49.90 -28.81 -6.13
CA SER A 372 51.35 -28.54 -6.13
C SER A 372 52.18 -29.82 -6.23
N LEU A 373 51.78 -30.88 -5.51
CA LEU A 373 52.42 -32.20 -5.60
C LEU A 373 52.25 -32.82 -6.98
N ALA A 374 51.03 -32.81 -7.54
CA ALA A 374 50.74 -33.34 -8.88
C ALA A 374 51.50 -32.62 -10.00
N GLY A 375 51.62 -31.28 -9.90
CA GLY A 375 52.41 -30.46 -10.82
C GLY A 375 53.92 -30.68 -10.69
N SER A 376 54.40 -31.09 -9.51
CA SER A 376 55.80 -31.49 -9.30
C SER A 376 56.11 -32.90 -9.83
N THR A 377 55.14 -33.82 -9.81
CA THR A 377 55.31 -35.19 -10.35
C THR A 377 55.32 -35.21 -11.87
N THR A 378 54.57 -34.34 -12.54
CA THR A 378 54.63 -34.20 -14.01
C THR A 378 55.92 -33.54 -14.51
N LYS A 379 56.60 -32.74 -13.68
CA LYS A 379 57.92 -32.19 -14.01
C LYS A 379 59.08 -33.17 -13.82
N ASN A 380 58.93 -34.18 -12.96
CA ASN A 380 60.00 -35.15 -12.65
C ASN A 380 60.01 -36.41 -13.53
N ILE A 381 59.24 -36.46 -14.63
CA ILE A 381 59.22 -37.58 -15.58
C ILE A 381 60.01 -37.28 -16.87
N THR A 382 60.67 -36.11 -16.97
CA THR A 382 61.56 -35.80 -18.11
C THR A 382 63.00 -35.71 -17.64
N LEU A 383 63.83 -36.62 -18.17
CA LEU A 383 65.30 -36.74 -18.07
C LEU A 383 65.83 -37.72 -17.00
N GLN A 384 65.58 -39.01 -17.23
CA GLN A 384 66.68 -40.00 -17.26
C GLN A 384 66.95 -40.37 -18.72
#